data_AF-A0A2D8RPP0-F1
#
_entry.id   AF-A0A2D8RPP0-F1
#
_cell.length_a   1.000
_cell.length_b   1.000
_cell.length_c   1.000
_cell.angle_alpha   90.00
_cell.angle_beta   90.00
_cell.angle_gamma   90.00
#
_symmetry.space_group_name_H-M   'P 1'
#
loop_
_entity.id
_entity.type
_entity.pdbx_description
1 polymer ?
#
loop_
_entity_poly.entity_id
_entity_poly.type
_entity_poly.pdbx_seq_one_letter_code
_entity_poly.pdbx_strand_id
1 'polypeptide(L)'
;MGRSSASDGAGLGQRRFGIQRQQRMSTCIGFPQSKNLISRRMKITCPYCWQSIDIEYLTTSTEPVELVTDCEVCCRPIKIIARRKPDGEDPSIEIEAES
;
A
#
# COMPACT_ATOMS: atom_id res chain seq x y z
N MET A 1 -27.66 -44.70 -20.31
CA MET A 1 -28.38 -43.97 -21.37
C MET A 1 -29.77 -43.61 -20.89
N GLY A 2 -30.17 -42.34 -20.99
CA GLY A 2 -31.53 -41.84 -20.74
C GLY A 2 -31.88 -41.73 -19.24
N ARG A 3 -32.51 -40.68 -18.72
CA ARG A 3 -33.31 -39.61 -19.33
C ARG A 3 -33.53 -38.51 -18.30
N SER A 4 -33.76 -37.30 -18.81
CA SER A 4 -34.59 -36.21 -18.24
C SER A 4 -34.02 -35.45 -17.04
N SER A 5 -33.62 -34.17 -17.17
CA SER A 5 -34.36 -32.97 -17.59
C SER A 5 -35.32 -32.42 -16.54
N ALA A 6 -35.14 -31.11 -16.31
CA ALA A 6 -36.01 -30.13 -15.63
C ALA A 6 -36.00 -30.13 -14.09
N SER A 7 -35.33 -29.11 -13.55
CA SER A 7 -35.73 -28.47 -12.31
C SER A 7 -35.75 -26.96 -12.54
N ASP A 8 -36.87 -26.50 -13.06
CA ASP A 8 -37.34 -25.12 -12.93
C ASP A 8 -37.23 -24.67 -11.47
N GLY A 9 -36.50 -23.58 -11.27
CA GLY A 9 -36.33 -22.92 -9.98
C GLY A 9 -36.46 -21.42 -10.16
N ALA A 10 -37.63 -20.96 -10.59
CA ALA A 10 -38.00 -19.56 -10.57
C ALA A 10 -38.09 -19.08 -9.10
N GLY A 11 -37.15 -18.23 -8.70
CA GLY A 11 -37.10 -17.59 -7.38
C GLY A 11 -36.99 -16.08 -7.50
N LEU A 12 -38.02 -15.45 -8.06
CA LEU A 12 -38.18 -14.00 -8.09
C LEU A 12 -38.40 -13.48 -6.65
N GLY A 13 -37.33 -13.02 -6.02
CA GLY A 13 -37.35 -12.34 -4.73
C GLY A 13 -36.92 -10.87 -4.86
N GLN A 14 -37.58 -10.10 -5.73
CA GLN A 14 -37.31 -8.67 -5.88
C GLN A 14 -37.85 -7.93 -4.64
N ARG A 15 -36.99 -7.69 -3.66
CA ARG A 15 -37.29 -6.78 -2.55
C ARG A 15 -37.27 -5.35 -3.06
N ARG A 16 -38.44 -4.89 -3.51
CA ARG A 16 -38.87 -3.49 -3.42
C ARG A 16 -38.74 -3.07 -1.96
N PHE A 17 -37.88 -2.12 -1.62
CA PHE A 17 -38.12 -1.16 -0.53
C PHE A 17 -37.18 0.05 -0.67
N GLY A 18 -37.77 1.24 -0.63
CA GLY A 18 -37.08 2.44 -0.14
C GLY A 18 -36.31 3.26 -1.16
N ILE A 19 -37.03 4.06 -1.94
CA ILE A 19 -36.51 5.29 -2.53
C ILE A 19 -36.24 6.25 -1.35
N GLN A 20 -35.00 6.29 -0.84
CA GLN A 20 -34.61 7.30 0.14
C GLN A 20 -33.61 8.27 -0.50
N ARG A 21 -34.17 9.41 -0.89
CA ARG A 21 -33.48 10.68 -1.14
C ARG A 21 -32.50 10.96 0.00
N GLN A 22 -31.21 10.96 -0.28
CA GLN A 22 -30.27 11.89 0.34
C GLN A 22 -29.34 12.43 -0.74
N GLN A 23 -29.82 13.49 -1.39
CA GLN A 23 -28.98 14.44 -2.09
C GLN A 23 -28.33 15.37 -1.06
N ARG A 24 -27.08 15.78 -1.37
CA ARG A 24 -26.32 16.92 -0.84
C ARG A 24 -25.51 16.74 0.45
N MET A 25 -24.19 16.65 0.26
CA MET A 25 -23.19 17.69 0.59
C MET A 25 -21.87 17.22 -0.06
N SER A 26 -21.37 17.75 -1.18
CA SER A 26 -21.11 19.16 -1.54
C SER A 26 -20.47 19.95 -0.41
N THR A 27 -19.36 19.43 0.10
CA THR A 27 -18.21 20.22 0.57
C THR A 27 -17.01 19.29 0.67
N CYS A 28 -16.28 19.15 -0.42
CA CYS A 28 -14.91 18.62 -0.44
C CYS A 28 -14.01 19.65 0.25
N ILE A 29 -14.18 19.87 1.55
CA ILE A 29 -13.36 20.82 2.30
C ILE A 29 -12.08 20.09 2.69
N GLY A 30 -11.01 20.40 1.95
CA GLY A 30 -9.65 20.36 2.45
C GLY A 30 -8.99 18.99 2.50
N PHE A 31 -8.73 18.38 1.34
CA PHE A 31 -7.53 17.55 1.24
C PHE A 31 -6.37 18.50 0.90
N PRO A 32 -5.39 18.75 1.79
CA PRO A 32 -4.21 19.53 1.44
C PRO A 32 -3.38 18.74 0.42
N GLN A 33 -3.75 18.86 -0.86
CA GLN A 33 -3.04 18.32 -2.01
C GLN A 33 -1.89 19.27 -2.36
N SER A 34 -0.74 19.09 -1.71
CA SER A 34 0.59 19.31 -2.31
C SER A 34 1.71 19.00 -1.31
N LYS A 35 1.81 17.74 -0.84
CA LYS A 35 3.11 17.30 -0.32
C LYS A 35 4.01 17.10 -1.53
N ASN A 36 5.10 17.85 -1.64
CA ASN A 36 6.21 17.59 -2.57
C ASN A 36 6.84 16.24 -2.18
N LEU A 37 6.16 15.16 -2.53
CA LEU A 37 6.60 13.79 -2.29
C LEU A 37 7.62 13.45 -3.36
N ILE A 38 8.82 13.08 -2.91
CA ILE A 38 9.90 12.62 -3.77
C ILE A 38 9.88 11.10 -3.72
N SER A 39 9.60 10.44 -4.85
CA SER A 39 9.78 8.99 -4.98
C SER A 39 11.23 8.67 -5.31
N ARG A 40 11.85 7.79 -4.53
CA ARG A 40 13.26 7.40 -4.70
C ARG A 40 13.41 5.90 -4.51
N ARG A 41 14.35 5.32 -5.27
CA ARG A 41 14.70 3.90 -5.20
C ARG A 41 16.05 3.71 -4.53
N MET A 42 16.19 2.66 -3.74
CA MET A 42 17.47 2.22 -3.21
C MET A 42 17.56 0.70 -3.19
N LYS A 43 18.79 0.18 -3.23
CA LYS A 43 19.08 -1.23 -3.05
C LYS A 43 19.55 -1.46 -1.61
N ILE A 44 18.92 -2.39 -0.92
CA ILE A 44 19.34 -2.82 0.41
C ILE A 44 19.62 -4.32 0.41
N THR A 45 20.44 -4.76 1.36
CA THR A 45 20.73 -6.18 1.57
C THR A 45 19.90 -6.67 2.76
N CYS A 46 19.09 -7.70 2.55
CA CYS A 46 18.29 -8.31 3.61
C CYS A 46 19.21 -8.95 4.67
N PRO A 47 19.07 -8.61 5.97
CA PRO A 47 19.92 -9.17 7.03
C PRO A 47 19.66 -10.65 7.33
N TYR A 48 18.54 -11.21 6.85
CA TYR A 48 18.16 -12.60 7.12
C TYR A 48 18.67 -13.59 6.07
N CYS A 49 18.53 -13.25 4.78
CA CYS A 49 18.87 -14.14 3.66
C CYS A 49 19.98 -13.59 2.76
N TRP A 50 20.51 -12.39 3.06
CA TRP A 50 21.62 -11.75 2.35
C TRP A 50 21.33 -11.44 0.88
N GLN A 51 20.06 -11.34 0.50
CA GLN A 51 19.64 -10.98 -0.84
C GLN A 51 19.53 -9.46 -1.02
N SER A 52 19.90 -9.00 -2.21
CA SER A 52 19.73 -7.59 -2.59
C SER A 52 18.32 -7.37 -3.09
N ILE A 53 17.60 -6.45 -2.45
CA ILE A 53 16.22 -6.09 -2.81
C ILE A 53 16.14 -4.59 -3.15
N ASP A 54 15.33 -4.26 -4.16
CA ASP A 54 15.07 -2.89 -4.59
C ASP A 54 13.81 -2.37 -3.88
N ILE A 55 13.95 -1.29 -3.12
CA ILE A 55 12.85 -0.66 -2.40
C ILE A 55 12.61 0.76 -2.93
N GLU A 56 11.34 1.12 -3.10
CA GLU A 56 10.92 2.47 -3.45
C GLU A 56 10.28 3.12 -2.22
N TYR A 57 10.76 4.30 -1.83
CA TYR A 57 10.26 5.04 -0.68
C TYR A 57 9.90 6.47 -1.07
N LEU A 58 8.86 6.98 -0.43
CA LEU A 58 8.38 8.35 -0.59
C LEU A 58 8.87 9.17 0.60
N THR A 59 9.66 10.21 0.32
CA THR A 59 10.14 11.13 1.35
C THR A 59 9.63 12.53 1.10
N THR A 60 9.37 13.27 2.19
CA THR A 60 9.22 14.72 2.13
C THR A 60 10.62 15.33 2.16
N SER A 61 10.77 16.61 1.79
CA SER A 61 12.08 17.25 1.70
C SER A 61 12.89 17.22 3.01
N THR A 62 12.27 16.99 4.18
CA THR A 62 12.90 17.28 5.48
C THR A 62 12.76 16.19 6.54
N GLU A 63 11.84 15.22 6.40
CA GLU A 63 11.58 14.26 7.46
C GLU A 63 12.20 12.88 7.18
N PRO A 64 12.71 12.19 8.22
CA PRO A 64 13.10 10.79 8.09
C PRO A 64 11.88 9.93 7.79
N VAL A 65 12.08 8.89 6.97
CA VAL A 65 11.03 7.95 6.58
C VAL A 65 11.35 6.60 7.21
N GLU A 66 10.44 6.12 8.03
CA GLU A 66 10.48 4.76 8.56
C GLU A 66 9.58 3.87 7.69
N LEU A 67 10.15 2.80 7.15
CA LEU A 67 9.46 1.85 6.29
C LEU A 67 9.71 0.44 6.81
N VAL A 68 8.64 -0.34 6.93
CA VAL A 68 8.73 -1.78 7.17
C VAL A 68 8.29 -2.49 5.90
N THR A 69 9.17 -3.31 5.35
CA THR A 69 8.92 -4.09 4.13
C THR A 69 9.31 -5.55 4.36
N ASP A 70 8.55 -6.48 3.81
CA ASP A 70 8.94 -7.88 3.77
C ASP A 70 10.02 -8.11 2.71
N CYS A 71 10.89 -9.08 2.96
CA CYS A 71 11.85 -9.56 1.97
C CYS A 71 11.16 -10.50 0.98
N GLU A 72 11.26 -10.22 -0.32
CA GLU A 72 10.68 -11.06 -1.38
C GLU A 72 11.21 -12.51 -1.43
N VAL A 73 12.34 -12.78 -0.78
CA VAL A 73 12.98 -14.11 -0.76
C VAL A 73 12.65 -14.91 0.49
N CYS A 74 12.69 -14.28 1.67
CA CYS A 74 12.53 -14.97 2.95
C CYS A 74 11.27 -14.57 3.72
N CYS A 75 10.45 -13.66 3.18
CA CYS A 75 9.20 -13.16 3.77
C CYS A 75 9.32 -12.68 5.22
N ARG A 76 10.51 -12.20 5.63
CA ARG A 76 10.74 -11.64 6.97
C ARG A 76 10.66 -10.12 6.92
N PRO A 77 10.05 -9.48 7.94
CA PRO A 77 9.94 -8.04 8.01
C PRO A 77 11.32 -7.40 8.24
N ILE A 78 11.61 -6.34 7.49
CA ILE A 78 12.82 -5.55 7.60
C ILE A 78 12.39 -4.11 7.88
N LYS A 79 12.94 -3.50 8.94
CA LYS A 79 12.78 -2.08 9.21
C LYS A 79 13.90 -1.30 8.55
N ILE A 80 13.52 -0.25 7.83
CA ILE A 80 14.42 0.66 7.13
C ILE A 80 14.11 2.08 7.58
N ILE A 81 15.14 2.80 7.99
CA ILE A 81 15.05 4.22 8.36
C ILE A 81 15.88 5.00 7.35
N ALA A 82 15.21 5.78 6.52
CA ALA A 82 15.84 6.60 5.49
C ALA A 82 15.83 8.08 5.90
N ARG A 83 17.01 8.66 6.11
CA ARG A 83 17.16 10.09 6.44
C ARG A 83 17.72 10.85 5.25
N ARG A 84 16.96 11.82 4.75
CA ARG A 84 17.40 12.71 3.68
C ARG A 84 18.40 13.74 4.21
N LYS A 85 19.57 13.84 3.57
CA LYS A 85 20.50 14.94 3.81
C LYS A 85 20.11 16.15 2.95
N PRO A 86 20.20 17.39 3.47
CA PRO A 86 19.86 18.60 2.73
C PRO A 86 20.85 18.94 1.60
N ASP A 87 22.05 18.37 1.62
CA ASP A 87 23.15 18.67 0.67
C ASP A 87 23.00 17.98 -0.70
N GLY A 88 21.94 17.17 -0.90
CA GLY A 88 21.74 16.41 -2.14
C GLY A 88 22.61 15.14 -2.25
N GLU A 89 23.40 14.84 -1.22
CA GLU A 89 24.19 13.62 -1.09
C GLU A 89 23.29 12.36 -0.90
N ASP A 90 23.93 11.19 -0.89
CA ASP A 90 23.28 9.92 -0.56
C ASP A 90 22.60 9.97 0.82
N PRO A 91 21.37 9.43 0.93
CA PRO A 91 20.63 9.43 2.18
C PRO A 91 21.31 8.48 3.18
N SER A 92 21.25 8.82 4.46
CA SER A 92 21.69 7.89 5.50
C SER A 92 20.60 6.84 5.68
N ILE A 93 20.94 5.57 5.43
CA ILE A 93 20.03 4.44 5.54
C ILE A 93 20.46 3.55 6.71
N GLU A 94 19.53 3.26 7.61
CA GLU A 94 19.69 2.28 8.67
C GLU A 94 18.75 1.11 8.41
N ILE A 95 19.29 -0.10 8.52
CA ILE A 95 18.56 -1.35 8.26
C ILE A 95 18.61 -2.16 9.54
N GLU A 96 17.43 -2.50 10.06
CA GLU A 96 17.28 -3.28 11.28
C GLU A 96 16.40 -4.51 11.01
N ALA A 97 16.81 -5.63 11.61
CA ALA A 97 16.00 -6.83 11.66
C ALA A 97 14.89 -6.63 12.71
N GLU A 98 13.63 -6.51 12.27
CA GLU A 98 12.51 -6.53 13.21
C GLU A 98 12.34 -7.97 13.71
N SER A 99 12.61 -8.17 14.99
CA SER A 99 12.51 -9.46 15.68
C SER A 99 11.16 -9.67 16.34
#